data_AF-A0A7Y9S0I8-F1
#
_entry.id   AF-A0A7Y9S0I8-F1
#
_cell.length_a   1.000
_cell.length_b   1.000
_cell.length_c   1.000
_cell.angle_alpha   90.00
_cell.angle_beta   90.00
_cell.angle_gamma   90.00
#
_symmetry.space_group_name_H-M   'P 1'
#
loop_
_entity.id
_entity.type
_entity.pdbx_description
1 polymer ?
#
loop_
_entity_poly.entity_id
_entity_poly.type
_entity_poly.pdbx_seq_one_letter_code
_entity_poly.pdbx_strand_id
1 'polypeptide(L)'
;MEPLNKGDTLDALPLSGDRVALLVADVVGNGFAAAIAVSQIKAVIRERLAAGVDLREVMMSADRYAFDHPEVCATSACVAILSLADGELEWCTAGHPSPVRMTPGAPAELLSSRPSRPLGAGGSATVHRSRLQMGETLGLYTNGLVHSPGHTIAEGYDRLLAACATATSAQRPAAGQGIGESLCDDILRETLTVGGSDDATLLIATRTTAPESFRLHMSAVPENLPLIRHRINGWLDNLGAGLMDHVGLGHAVVELAANVVAHAYVDSGSDAEPVVNISAGLGADGVVAITVSDRGRWRTRPSSGRGLMMAAGLADSLKVDRSHEGTTVTLTQRLTRPVPLLQEVAPESENTLDVPEELETYAEPGLMAAIGPVDELSVDLFDAALTRATRAGTADAVIDLTGITHLASPGIQTLFDYIARSKRTGTTLSLRAPATSPAGQILKLVDLSTTSALN
;
A
#
# COMPACT_ATOMS: atom_id res chain seq x y z
N MET A 1 2.83 27.85 -3.88
CA MET A 1 2.77 26.44 -3.47
C MET A 1 3.69 26.34 -2.27
N GLU A 2 3.14 26.46 -1.06
CA GLU A 2 3.95 26.26 0.15
C GLU A 2 4.46 24.81 0.17
N PRO A 3 5.74 24.58 0.51
CA PRO A 3 6.28 23.24 0.57
C PRO A 3 5.52 22.41 1.60
N LEU A 4 5.09 21.23 1.17
CA LEU A 4 4.29 20.26 1.93
C LEU A 4 5.08 19.64 3.11
N ASN A 5 6.40 19.85 3.16
CA ASN A 5 7.25 19.34 4.23
C ASN A 5 8.00 20.49 4.90
N LYS A 6 7.93 20.55 6.23
CA LYS A 6 8.27 21.72 7.02
C LYS A 6 9.39 21.49 8.04
N GLY A 7 10.06 20.32 8.07
CA GLY A 7 11.25 20.10 8.92
C GLY A 7 11.36 18.68 9.44
N ASP A 8 10.23 17.98 9.49
CA ASP A 8 10.16 16.59 9.93
C ASP A 8 10.39 15.57 8.81
N THR A 9 10.82 14.39 9.19
CA THR A 9 10.81 13.20 8.33
C THR A 9 10.56 11.94 9.13
N LEU A 10 9.98 10.95 8.45
CA LEU A 10 9.88 9.59 8.94
C LEU A 10 10.38 8.60 7.89
N ASP A 11 10.80 7.41 8.33
CA ASP A 11 11.09 6.29 7.44
C ASP A 11 10.84 4.95 8.12
N ALA A 12 10.45 3.95 7.32
CA ALA A 12 10.38 2.56 7.72
C ALA A 12 11.11 1.70 6.66
N LEU A 13 12.22 1.08 7.05
CA LEU A 13 13.12 0.38 6.14
C LEU A 13 13.27 -1.09 6.56
N PRO A 14 12.85 -2.05 5.73
CA PRO A 14 13.22 -3.44 5.90
C PRO A 14 14.74 -3.60 5.79
N LEU A 15 15.35 -4.30 6.74
CA LEU A 15 16.77 -4.60 6.81
C LEU A 15 17.01 -6.11 6.60
N SER A 16 18.25 -6.46 6.30
CA SER A 16 18.66 -7.87 6.26
C SER A 16 18.48 -8.56 7.62
N GLY A 17 18.09 -9.84 7.59
CA GLY A 17 17.95 -10.68 8.78
C GLY A 17 16.64 -10.48 9.52
N ASP A 18 15.54 -10.26 8.79
CA ASP A 18 14.18 -10.10 9.32
C ASP A 18 14.07 -8.99 10.38
N ARG A 19 14.67 -7.84 10.08
CA ARG A 19 14.64 -6.64 10.92
C ARG A 19 13.99 -5.49 10.17
N VAL A 20 13.42 -4.55 10.90
CA VAL A 20 12.91 -3.29 10.36
C VAL A 20 13.50 -2.12 11.14
N ALA A 21 13.98 -1.10 10.43
CA ALA A 21 14.36 0.18 11.02
C ALA A 21 13.23 1.18 10.90
N LEU A 22 13.03 1.95 11.97
CA LEU A 22 12.11 3.07 12.07
C LEU A 22 12.94 4.31 12.35
N LEU A 23 12.68 5.39 11.62
CA LEU A 23 13.36 6.67 11.76
C LEU A 23 12.32 7.77 11.90
N VAL A 24 12.53 8.65 12.87
CA VAL A 24 11.93 9.98 12.90
C VAL A 24 13.06 10.98 13.14
N ALA A 25 13.07 12.08 12.38
CA ALA A 25 14.00 13.17 12.58
C ALA A 25 13.35 14.52 12.29
N ASP A 26 13.85 15.55 12.96
CA ASP A 26 13.34 16.92 12.92
C ASP A 26 14.54 17.88 12.91
N VAL A 27 14.55 18.81 11.96
CA VAL A 27 15.58 19.83 11.82
C VAL A 27 15.05 21.21 12.20
N VAL A 28 15.92 22.02 12.80
CA VAL A 28 15.59 23.38 13.18
C VAL A 28 15.19 24.22 11.96
N GLY A 29 14.07 24.93 12.08
CA GLY A 29 13.54 25.83 11.07
C GLY A 29 12.39 25.20 10.30
N ASN A 30 11.86 25.91 9.30
CA ASN A 30 10.77 25.38 8.51
C ASN A 30 10.85 25.68 7.01
N GLY A 31 10.02 24.96 6.26
CA GLY A 31 9.88 25.09 4.82
C GLY A 31 10.94 24.33 4.01
N PHE A 32 11.16 24.77 2.77
CA PHE A 32 11.89 24.00 1.76
C PHE A 32 13.35 23.69 2.14
N ALA A 33 14.03 24.64 2.78
CA ALA A 33 15.42 24.44 3.23
C ALA A 33 15.50 23.35 4.33
N ALA A 34 14.58 23.38 5.29
CA ALA A 34 14.47 22.37 6.34
C ALA A 34 14.14 20.98 5.75
N ALA A 35 13.23 20.91 4.78
CA ALA A 35 12.91 19.67 4.08
C ALA A 35 14.13 19.07 3.35
N ILE A 36 14.98 19.88 2.72
CA ILE A 36 16.23 19.43 2.12
C ILE A 36 17.18 18.91 3.21
N ALA A 37 17.38 19.68 4.27
CA ALA A 37 18.30 19.35 5.34
C ALA A 37 17.96 18.00 6.01
N VAL A 38 16.70 17.81 6.42
CA VAL A 38 16.26 16.56 7.06
C VAL A 38 16.34 15.37 6.08
N SER A 39 16.13 15.60 4.78
CA SER A 39 16.28 14.58 3.74
C SER A 39 17.73 14.10 3.58
N GLN A 40 18.72 14.98 3.76
CA GLN A 40 20.13 14.59 3.74
C GLN A 40 20.48 13.67 4.92
N ILE A 41 20.03 14.02 6.13
CA ILE A 41 20.22 13.16 7.32
C ILE A 41 19.54 11.81 7.12
N LYS A 42 18.29 11.80 6.64
CA LYS A 42 17.58 10.56 6.29
C LYS A 42 18.37 9.71 5.30
N ALA A 43 18.94 10.31 4.26
CA ALA A 43 19.73 9.59 3.25
C ALA A 43 20.99 8.95 3.86
N VAL A 44 21.73 9.67 4.71
CA VAL A 44 22.92 9.15 5.41
C VAL A 44 22.55 7.98 6.31
N ILE A 45 21.52 8.13 7.15
CA ILE A 45 21.07 7.06 8.06
C ILE A 45 20.62 5.83 7.25
N ARG A 46 19.81 6.03 6.21
CA ARG A 46 19.27 4.97 5.36
C ARG A 46 20.37 4.18 4.64
N GLU A 47 21.38 4.86 4.10
CA GLU A 47 22.51 4.21 3.43
C GLU A 47 23.29 3.31 4.41
N ARG A 48 23.63 3.83 5.59
CA ARG A 48 24.41 3.09 6.59
C ARG A 48 23.64 1.89 7.12
N LEU A 49 22.34 2.04 7.36
CA LEU A 49 21.45 0.93 7.74
C LEU A 49 21.38 -0.13 6.65
N ALA A 50 21.21 0.27 5.38
CA ALA A 50 21.19 -0.66 4.25
C ALA A 50 22.52 -1.39 4.05
N ALA A 51 23.64 -0.76 4.42
CA ALA A 51 24.98 -1.36 4.43
C ALA A 51 25.21 -2.32 5.63
N GLY A 52 24.23 -2.50 6.51
CA GLY A 52 24.32 -3.42 7.65
C GLY A 52 25.20 -2.90 8.79
N VAL A 53 25.46 -1.59 8.85
CA VAL A 53 26.24 -0.94 9.91
C VAL A 53 25.46 -0.99 11.23
N ASP A 54 26.17 -1.15 12.36
CA ASP A 54 25.54 -1.15 13.68
C ASP A 54 24.92 0.21 14.03
N LEU A 55 23.85 0.19 14.83
CA LEU A 55 23.06 1.39 15.12
C LEU A 55 23.89 2.53 15.76
N ARG A 56 24.89 2.20 16.59
CA ARG A 56 25.76 3.22 17.18
C ARG A 56 26.54 3.93 16.09
N GLU A 57 27.19 3.19 15.20
CA GLU A 57 28.00 3.76 14.12
C GLU A 57 27.16 4.46 13.05
N VAL A 58 25.92 4.00 12.79
CA VAL A 58 24.94 4.73 11.98
C VAL A 58 24.72 6.14 12.54
N MET A 59 24.43 6.24 13.83
CA MET A 59 24.18 7.54 14.49
C MET A 59 25.44 8.40 14.55
N MET A 60 26.62 7.80 14.78
CA MET A 60 27.90 8.54 14.74
C MET A 60 28.25 9.03 13.32
N SER A 61 27.86 8.30 12.28
CA SER A 61 28.05 8.71 10.89
C SER A 61 27.17 9.92 10.56
N ALA A 62 25.91 9.90 11.01
CA ALA A 62 25.00 11.02 10.88
C ALA A 62 25.46 12.25 11.68
N ASP A 63 25.99 12.06 12.91
CA ASP A 63 26.54 13.15 13.72
C ASP A 63 27.74 13.82 13.04
N ARG A 64 28.65 13.04 12.46
CA ARG A 64 29.80 13.56 11.71
C ARG A 64 29.37 14.32 10.45
N TYR A 65 28.40 13.76 9.71
CA TYR A 65 27.83 14.45 8.56
C TYR A 65 27.24 15.81 8.97
N ALA A 66 26.46 15.84 10.06
CA ALA A 66 25.86 17.07 10.57
C ALA A 66 26.88 18.08 11.10
N PHE A 67 27.99 17.62 11.66
CA PHE A 67 29.08 18.49 12.08
C PHE A 67 29.72 19.24 10.89
N ASP A 68 29.87 18.57 9.75
CA ASP A 68 30.48 19.15 8.55
C ASP A 68 29.50 20.00 7.70
N HIS A 69 28.19 19.90 7.96
CA HIS A 69 27.12 20.54 7.18
C HIS A 69 26.23 21.43 8.08
N PRO A 70 26.51 22.74 8.19
CA PRO A 70 25.82 23.65 9.10
C PRO A 70 24.29 23.66 8.95
N GLU A 71 23.77 23.41 7.75
CA GLU A 71 22.34 23.39 7.44
C GLU A 71 21.58 22.21 8.04
N VAL A 72 22.28 21.13 8.44
CA VAL A 72 21.68 19.97 9.12
C VAL A 72 22.18 19.83 10.57
N CYS A 73 22.96 20.79 11.05
CA CYS A 73 23.41 20.83 12.43
C CYS A 73 22.22 21.07 13.36
N ALA A 74 22.29 20.50 14.57
CA ALA A 74 21.22 20.50 15.56
C ALA A 74 19.94 19.74 15.16
N THR A 75 20.00 18.85 14.15
CA THR A 75 18.91 17.91 13.86
C THR A 75 18.70 16.95 15.02
N SER A 76 17.45 16.82 15.47
CA SER A 76 17.04 15.76 16.38
C SER A 76 16.68 14.50 15.59
N ALA A 77 17.05 13.32 16.09
CA ALA A 77 16.73 12.05 15.43
C ALA A 77 16.52 10.91 16.42
N CYS A 78 15.60 10.01 16.10
CA CYS A 78 15.41 8.74 16.76
C CYS A 78 15.41 7.63 15.72
N VAL A 79 16.28 6.64 15.90
CA VAL A 79 16.32 5.43 15.08
C VAL A 79 16.09 4.24 15.98
N ALA A 80 15.12 3.40 15.62
CA ALA A 80 14.82 2.13 16.28
C ALA A 80 14.95 0.97 15.28
N ILE A 81 15.51 -0.15 15.71
CA ILE A 81 15.62 -1.39 14.93
C ILE A 81 14.88 -2.48 15.69
N LEU A 82 13.87 -3.07 15.06
CA LEU A 82 13.08 -4.16 15.59
C LEU A 82 13.39 -5.47 14.86
N SER A 83 13.74 -6.51 15.61
CA SER A 83 13.80 -7.89 15.14
C SER A 83 12.39 -8.49 15.07
N LEU A 84 11.99 -8.93 13.88
CA LEU A 84 10.67 -9.52 13.66
C LEU A 84 10.58 -10.94 14.25
N ALA A 85 11.71 -11.64 14.36
CA ALA A 85 11.77 -13.01 14.86
C ALA A 85 11.44 -13.12 16.36
N ASP A 86 12.09 -12.33 17.20
CA ASP A 86 12.02 -12.43 18.66
C ASP A 86 11.54 -11.16 19.37
N GLY A 87 11.44 -10.04 18.64
CA GLY A 87 10.99 -8.75 19.16
C GLY A 87 12.09 -7.96 19.86
N GLU A 88 13.36 -8.36 19.72
CA GLU A 88 14.47 -7.54 20.21
C GLU A 88 14.42 -6.15 19.57
N LEU A 89 14.45 -5.13 20.42
CA LEU A 89 14.33 -3.74 20.05
C LEU A 89 15.60 -3.01 20.48
N GLU A 90 16.32 -2.43 19.52
CA GLU A 90 17.39 -1.48 19.76
C GLU A 90 16.93 -0.08 19.37
N TRP A 91 17.27 0.95 20.13
CA TRP A 91 17.05 2.33 19.69
C TRP A 91 18.16 3.27 20.14
N CYS A 92 18.31 4.38 19.43
CA CYS A 92 19.23 5.45 19.77
C CYS A 92 18.57 6.79 19.44
N THR A 93 18.68 7.74 20.35
CA THR A 93 18.21 9.12 20.16
C THR A 93 19.41 10.06 20.04
N ALA A 94 19.27 11.13 19.28
CA ALA A 94 20.15 12.28 19.21
C ALA A 94 19.31 13.53 19.44
N GLY A 95 19.25 14.04 20.67
CA GLY A 95 18.45 15.22 21.03
C GLY A 95 16.93 15.05 20.88
N HIS A 96 16.46 13.84 20.60
CA HIS A 96 15.07 13.52 20.30
C HIS A 96 14.35 12.93 21.53
N PRO A 97 13.02 13.15 21.67
CA PRO A 97 12.20 12.48 22.68
C PRO A 97 12.35 10.96 22.69
N SER A 98 12.13 10.36 23.87
CA SER A 98 12.14 8.91 24.03
C SER A 98 10.94 8.27 23.31
N PRO A 99 11.09 7.10 22.67
CA PRO A 99 9.95 6.39 22.10
C PRO A 99 8.91 6.03 23.15
N VAL A 100 7.63 5.94 22.75
CA VAL A 100 6.54 5.43 23.58
C VAL A 100 6.33 3.94 23.30
N ARG A 101 6.19 3.13 24.34
CA ARG A 101 5.66 1.77 24.26
C ARG A 101 4.20 1.76 24.66
N MET A 102 3.39 1.09 23.85
CA MET A 102 1.96 0.90 24.06
C MET A 102 1.67 -0.59 24.19
N THR A 103 1.09 -0.98 25.32
CA THR A 103 0.72 -2.36 25.62
C THR A 103 -0.80 -2.42 25.77
N PRO A 104 -1.51 -3.29 25.01
CA PRO A 104 -2.96 -3.46 25.13
C PRO A 104 -3.43 -3.64 26.58
N GLY A 105 -4.33 -2.76 27.04
CA GLY A 105 -4.90 -2.80 28.38
C GLY A 105 -3.99 -2.32 29.51
N ALA A 106 -2.80 -1.77 29.21
CA ALA A 106 -1.90 -1.17 30.18
C ALA A 106 -1.64 0.32 29.85
N PRO A 107 -1.18 1.12 30.83
CA PRO A 107 -0.73 2.49 30.57
C PRO A 107 0.39 2.50 29.51
N ALA A 108 0.33 3.47 28.59
CA ALA A 108 1.46 3.74 27.72
C ALA A 108 2.62 4.33 28.54
N GLU A 109 3.86 4.06 28.12
CA GLU A 109 5.04 4.55 28.84
C GLU A 109 6.16 4.98 27.90
N LEU A 110 6.98 5.92 28.36
CA LEU A 110 8.21 6.31 27.65
C LEU A 110 9.32 5.28 27.92
N LEU A 111 9.98 4.81 26.86
CA LEU A 111 11.15 3.97 26.98
C LEU A 111 12.32 4.77 27.58
N SER A 112 12.99 4.19 28.59
CA SER A 112 14.09 4.88 29.29
C SER A 112 15.28 5.11 28.36
N SER A 113 15.47 6.36 27.93
CA SER A 113 16.60 6.79 27.10
C SER A 113 17.53 7.69 27.91
N ARG A 114 18.84 7.60 27.64
CA ARG A 114 19.81 8.55 28.21
C ARG A 114 19.72 9.86 27.44
N PRO A 115 19.78 11.01 28.11
CA PRO A 115 19.86 12.29 27.42
C PRO A 115 21.02 12.31 26.42
N SER A 116 20.74 12.72 25.20
CA SER A 116 21.70 12.85 24.12
C SER A 116 21.60 14.23 23.50
N ARG A 117 22.68 14.66 22.83
CA ARG A 117 22.69 15.92 22.10
C ARG A 117 22.15 15.71 20.68
N PRO A 118 21.57 16.76 20.06
CA PRO A 118 21.27 16.75 18.63
C PRO A 118 22.51 16.47 17.78
N LEU A 119 22.29 16.00 16.56
CA LEU A 119 23.37 15.72 15.60
C LEU A 119 24.19 16.98 15.31
N GLY A 120 25.51 16.83 15.21
CA GLY A 120 26.45 17.93 14.91
C GLY A 120 26.82 18.78 16.13
N ALA A 121 26.13 18.63 17.27
CA ALA A 121 26.46 19.35 18.51
C ALA A 121 27.57 18.68 19.34
N GLY A 122 28.12 17.57 18.85
CA GLY A 122 29.16 16.77 19.51
C GLY A 122 28.61 16.00 20.71
N GLY A 123 28.56 14.68 20.59
CA GLY A 123 28.08 13.77 21.64
C GLY A 123 28.44 12.31 21.36
N SER A 124 28.07 11.41 22.27
CA SER A 124 28.20 9.96 22.06
C SER A 124 26.84 9.34 21.79
N ALA A 125 26.70 8.55 20.73
CA ALA A 125 25.52 7.72 20.50
C ALA A 125 25.40 6.64 21.58
N THR A 126 24.25 6.49 22.23
CA THR A 126 24.01 5.39 23.19
C THR A 126 22.86 4.53 22.68
N VAL A 127 23.17 3.27 22.38
CA VAL A 127 22.17 2.28 22.00
C VAL A 127 21.53 1.70 23.25
N HIS A 128 20.21 1.77 23.27
CA HIS A 128 19.34 1.18 24.28
C HIS A 128 18.72 -0.11 23.76
N ARG A 129 18.33 -1.00 24.67
CA ARG A 129 17.75 -2.31 24.33
C ARG A 129 16.55 -2.62 25.19
N SER A 130 15.56 -3.25 24.58
CA SER A 130 14.38 -3.79 25.22
C SER A 130 13.81 -4.90 24.34
N ARG A 131 12.63 -5.41 24.68
CA ARG A 131 11.88 -6.34 23.85
C ARG A 131 10.45 -5.85 23.69
N LEU A 132 9.98 -5.80 22.44
CA LEU A 132 8.60 -5.53 22.08
C LEU A 132 7.84 -6.86 21.97
N GLN A 133 6.84 -7.08 22.80
CA GLN A 133 6.03 -8.31 22.79
C GLN A 133 5.04 -8.30 21.61
N MET A 134 4.52 -9.48 21.27
CA MET A 134 3.42 -9.57 20.31
C MET A 134 2.22 -8.76 20.80
N GLY A 135 1.63 -7.94 19.91
CA GLY A 135 0.55 -7.01 20.19
C GLY A 135 0.99 -5.66 20.75
N GLU A 136 2.25 -5.49 21.15
CA GLU A 136 2.75 -4.19 21.60
C GLU A 136 3.11 -3.29 20.42
N THR A 137 2.92 -1.99 20.62
CA THR A 137 3.20 -0.96 19.62
C THR A 137 4.29 -0.03 20.13
N LEU A 138 5.27 0.24 19.26
CA LEU A 138 6.27 1.28 19.45
C LEU A 138 5.83 2.55 18.72
N GLY A 139 5.92 3.72 19.37
CA GLY A 139 5.66 5.02 18.76
C GLY A 139 6.91 5.91 18.80
N LEU A 140 7.29 6.45 17.65
CA LEU A 140 8.29 7.51 17.48
C LEU A 140 7.55 8.78 17.05
N TYR A 141 7.93 9.93 17.61
CA TYR A 141 7.20 11.17 17.37
C TYR A 141 8.10 12.39 17.51
N THR A 142 7.78 13.46 16.79
CA THR A 142 8.49 14.75 16.92
C THR A 142 7.90 15.61 18.02
N ASN A 143 8.61 16.68 18.37
CA ASN A 143 8.24 17.54 19.50
C ASN A 143 6.88 18.22 19.30
N GLY A 144 6.39 18.42 18.07
CA GLY A 144 5.07 19.00 17.82
C GLY A 144 3.91 18.22 18.42
N LEU A 145 4.08 16.94 18.77
CA LEU A 145 3.05 16.16 19.47
C LEU A 145 2.94 16.50 20.97
N VAL A 146 4.01 17.04 21.56
CA VAL A 146 4.09 17.36 23.00
C VAL A 146 4.16 18.85 23.26
N HIS A 147 4.61 19.65 22.29
CA HIS A 147 4.65 21.10 22.38
C HIS A 147 3.32 21.69 21.91
N SER A 148 2.64 22.40 22.81
CA SER A 148 1.42 23.12 22.47
C SER A 148 1.40 24.49 23.13
N PRO A 149 0.97 25.54 22.43
CA PRO A 149 0.83 26.86 23.02
C PRO A 149 -0.01 26.82 24.30
N GLY A 150 0.44 27.52 25.34
CA GLY A 150 -0.27 27.60 26.62
C GLY A 150 -0.18 26.37 27.52
N HIS A 151 0.56 25.32 27.12
CA HIS A 151 0.78 24.12 27.93
C HIS A 151 2.27 23.90 28.20
N THR A 152 2.58 23.30 29.33
CA THR A 152 3.93 22.85 29.67
C THR A 152 4.26 21.55 28.93
N ILE A 153 5.56 21.27 28.79
CA ILE A 153 6.05 20.03 28.18
C ILE A 153 5.54 18.79 28.94
N ALA A 154 5.46 18.87 30.28
CA ALA A 154 4.95 17.78 31.11
C ALA A 154 3.48 17.46 30.80
N GLU A 155 2.62 18.49 30.69
CA GLU A 155 1.22 18.32 30.30
C GLU A 155 1.07 17.74 28.89
N GLY A 156 1.97 18.11 27.97
CA GLY A 156 2.03 17.52 26.63
C GLY A 156 2.35 16.02 26.66
N TYR A 157 3.30 15.59 27.48
CA TYR A 157 3.60 14.17 27.68
C TYR A 157 2.44 13.41 28.32
N ASP A 158 1.81 13.98 29.35
CA ASP A 158 0.65 13.37 30.01
C ASP A 158 -0.50 13.15 29.00
N ARG A 159 -0.74 14.14 28.12
CA ARG A 159 -1.74 14.03 27.04
C ARG A 159 -1.37 12.96 26.02
N LEU A 160 -0.10 12.92 25.57
CA LEU A 160 0.38 11.89 24.63
C LEU A 160 0.20 10.48 25.22
N LEU A 161 0.63 10.25 26.46
CA LEU A 161 0.52 8.93 27.09
C LEU A 161 -0.94 8.53 27.31
N ALA A 162 -1.82 9.46 27.69
CA ALA A 162 -3.24 9.22 27.82
C ALA A 162 -3.91 8.88 26.47
N ALA A 163 -3.56 9.62 25.41
CA ALA A 163 -4.04 9.36 24.05
C ALA A 163 -3.59 7.97 23.56
N CYS A 164 -2.30 7.64 23.71
CA CYS A 164 -1.76 6.33 23.37
C CYS A 164 -2.45 5.17 24.13
N ALA A 165 -2.68 5.33 25.45
CA ALA A 165 -3.35 4.32 26.26
C ALA A 165 -4.82 4.13 25.86
N THR A 166 -5.53 5.23 25.61
CA THR A 166 -6.94 5.21 25.17
C THR A 166 -7.05 4.55 23.81
N ALA A 167 -6.23 5.00 22.85
CA ALA A 167 -6.25 4.49 21.50
C ALA A 167 -5.91 3.00 21.51
N THR A 168 -4.90 2.54 22.23
CA THR A 168 -4.51 1.12 22.31
C THR A 168 -5.54 0.23 23.03
N SER A 169 -6.42 0.81 23.85
CA SER A 169 -7.48 0.06 24.57
C SER A 169 -8.76 -0.12 23.75
N ALA A 170 -8.93 0.62 22.64
CA ALA A 170 -10.09 0.48 21.79
C ALA A 170 -10.12 -0.90 21.11
N GLN A 171 -11.30 -1.53 21.05
CA GLN A 171 -11.50 -2.80 20.37
C GLN A 171 -11.25 -2.62 18.87
N ARG A 172 -10.13 -3.17 18.38
CA ARG A 172 -9.80 -3.25 16.95
C ARG A 172 -9.59 -4.71 16.54
N PRO A 173 -9.82 -5.05 15.27
CA PRO A 173 -9.39 -6.32 14.72
C PRO A 173 -7.89 -6.53 14.95
N ALA A 174 -7.46 -7.78 15.11
CA ALA A 174 -6.05 -8.11 15.35
C ALA A 174 -5.15 -7.94 14.10
N ALA A 175 -5.76 -7.92 12.91
CA ALA A 175 -5.12 -7.74 11.61
C ALA A 175 -6.12 -7.17 10.60
N GLY A 176 -5.64 -6.53 9.53
CA GLY A 176 -6.48 -5.91 8.50
C GLY A 176 -6.01 -4.53 8.05
N GLN A 177 -6.63 -4.01 7.00
CA GLN A 177 -6.46 -2.62 6.55
C GLN A 177 -6.86 -1.61 7.64
N GLY A 178 -6.17 -0.47 7.67
CA GLY A 178 -6.58 0.69 8.47
C GLY A 178 -6.30 0.64 9.98
N ILE A 179 -5.82 -0.47 10.55
CA ILE A 179 -5.60 -0.56 12.02
C ILE A 179 -4.55 0.45 12.51
N GLY A 180 -3.42 0.55 11.79
CA GLY A 180 -2.36 1.50 12.12
C GLY A 180 -2.82 2.94 11.92
N GLU A 181 -3.51 3.22 10.83
CA GLU A 181 -4.06 4.54 10.51
C GLU A 181 -5.06 4.98 11.57
N SER A 182 -6.02 4.12 11.96
CA SER A 182 -6.97 4.42 13.03
C SER A 182 -6.26 4.69 14.36
N LEU A 183 -5.20 3.94 14.69
CA LEU A 183 -4.43 4.17 15.91
C LEU A 183 -3.69 5.53 15.85
N CYS A 184 -3.07 5.86 14.72
CA CYS A 184 -2.46 7.16 14.48
C CYS A 184 -3.49 8.29 14.58
N ASP A 185 -4.63 8.16 13.91
CA ASP A 185 -5.69 9.17 13.86
C ASP A 185 -6.25 9.45 15.26
N ASP A 186 -6.49 8.42 16.06
CA ASP A 186 -6.99 8.60 17.43
C ASP A 186 -5.93 9.26 18.32
N ILE A 187 -4.64 8.92 18.19
CA ILE A 187 -3.56 9.58 18.92
C ILE A 187 -3.42 11.05 18.48
N LEU A 188 -3.41 11.31 17.18
CA LEU A 188 -3.24 12.65 16.61
C LEU A 188 -4.44 13.55 16.96
N ARG A 189 -5.67 13.04 16.90
CA ARG A 189 -6.89 13.78 17.26
C ARG A 189 -6.85 14.29 18.70
N GLU A 190 -6.35 13.49 19.64
CA GLU A 190 -6.29 13.86 21.06
C GLU A 190 -5.04 14.69 21.40
N THR A 191 -3.96 14.56 20.63
CA THR A 191 -2.68 15.26 20.92
C THR A 191 -2.58 16.63 20.25
N LEU A 192 -3.15 16.79 19.05
CA LEU A 192 -3.10 18.03 18.28
C LEU A 192 -4.11 19.05 18.81
N THR A 193 -3.61 20.16 19.33
CA THR A 193 -4.44 21.29 19.77
C THR A 193 -4.72 22.24 18.61
N VAL A 194 -5.96 22.74 18.50
CA VAL A 194 -6.33 23.81 17.56
C VAL A 194 -5.39 25.01 17.73
N GLY A 195 -4.67 25.39 16.67
CA GLY A 195 -3.68 26.47 16.68
C GLY A 195 -2.25 26.07 17.08
N GLY A 196 -1.92 24.77 17.08
CA GLY A 196 -0.54 24.28 17.21
C GLY A 196 0.39 24.90 16.15
N SER A 197 1.58 25.35 16.57
CA SER A 197 2.50 26.13 15.73
C SER A 197 3.65 25.33 15.13
N ASP A 198 3.82 24.07 15.52
CA ASP A 198 4.96 23.22 15.17
C ASP A 198 4.50 21.96 14.44
N ASP A 199 5.38 21.40 13.61
CA ASP A 199 5.06 20.21 12.85
C ASP A 199 5.06 18.96 13.72
N ALA A 200 4.09 18.10 13.45
CA ALA A 200 3.79 16.94 14.25
C ALA A 200 3.87 15.69 13.38
N THR A 201 4.84 14.84 13.68
CA THR A 201 5.05 13.56 13.01
C THR A 201 4.90 12.43 14.02
N LEU A 202 4.12 11.40 13.64
CA LEU A 202 3.95 10.17 14.41
C LEU A 202 4.23 8.97 13.50
N LEU A 203 5.13 8.09 13.94
CA LEU A 203 5.41 6.80 13.32
C LEU A 203 5.19 5.70 14.35
N ILE A 204 4.26 4.79 14.06
CA ILE A 204 3.98 3.63 14.91
C ILE A 204 4.39 2.32 14.25
N ALA A 205 4.73 1.32 15.05
CA ALA A 205 4.94 -0.04 14.60
C ALA A 205 4.41 -1.02 15.64
N THR A 206 3.38 -1.78 15.28
CA THR A 206 2.81 -2.85 16.10
C THR A 206 3.46 -4.17 15.73
N ARG A 207 3.98 -4.91 16.72
CA ARG A 207 4.49 -6.25 16.48
C ARG A 207 3.33 -7.24 16.41
N THR A 208 3.13 -7.85 15.25
CA THR A 208 2.08 -8.86 15.04
C THR A 208 2.70 -10.22 14.69
N THR A 209 1.86 -11.26 14.70
CA THR A 209 2.25 -12.55 14.14
C THR A 209 2.44 -12.41 12.64
N ALA A 210 3.44 -13.12 12.09
CA ALA A 210 3.65 -13.15 10.65
C ALA A 210 2.35 -13.60 9.94
N PRO A 211 1.96 -12.95 8.84
CA PRO A 211 0.74 -13.30 8.13
C PRO A 211 0.86 -14.72 7.55
N GLU A 212 -0.26 -15.44 7.53
CA GLU A 212 -0.28 -16.78 6.94
C GLU A 212 -0.01 -16.73 5.43
N SER A 213 0.78 -17.70 4.95
CA SER A 213 0.96 -17.87 3.50
C SER A 213 -0.34 -18.33 2.86
N PHE A 214 -0.66 -17.74 1.72
CA PHE A 214 -1.80 -18.13 0.91
C PHE A 214 -1.49 -19.38 0.11
N ARG A 215 -2.39 -20.35 0.10
CA ARG A 215 -2.36 -21.49 -0.82
C ARG A 215 -3.78 -21.83 -1.28
N LEU A 216 -3.91 -22.06 -2.58
CA LEU A 216 -5.16 -22.41 -3.23
C LEU A 216 -4.89 -23.44 -4.33
N HIS A 217 -5.69 -24.50 -4.35
CA HIS A 217 -5.67 -25.54 -5.39
C HIS A 217 -7.10 -25.77 -5.84
N MET A 218 -7.38 -25.58 -7.13
CA MET A 218 -8.73 -25.65 -7.68
C MET A 218 -8.72 -26.19 -9.11
N SER A 219 -9.87 -26.70 -9.55
CA SER A 219 -10.10 -26.99 -10.96
C SER A 219 -10.04 -25.70 -11.78
N ALA A 220 -9.36 -25.74 -12.92
CA ALA A 220 -9.22 -24.61 -13.84
C ALA A 220 -10.46 -24.50 -14.75
N VAL A 221 -11.57 -24.05 -14.18
CA VAL A 221 -12.83 -23.78 -14.86
C VAL A 221 -13.30 -22.34 -14.58
N PRO A 222 -14.02 -21.68 -15.50
CA PRO A 222 -14.42 -20.27 -15.35
C PRO A 222 -15.18 -19.97 -14.05
N GLU A 223 -16.00 -20.92 -13.58
CA GLU A 223 -16.85 -20.80 -12.39
C GLU A 223 -16.04 -20.61 -11.10
N ASN A 224 -14.75 -20.97 -11.10
CA ASN A 224 -13.86 -20.80 -9.95
C ASN A 224 -13.16 -19.43 -9.91
N LEU A 225 -13.17 -18.64 -11.00
CA LEU A 225 -12.50 -17.33 -11.03
C LEU A 225 -13.04 -16.34 -9.98
N PRO A 226 -14.37 -16.23 -9.74
CA PRO A 226 -14.90 -15.37 -8.68
C PRO A 226 -14.40 -15.77 -7.29
N LEU A 227 -14.33 -17.07 -7.00
CA LEU A 227 -13.84 -17.56 -5.72
C LEU A 227 -12.33 -17.32 -5.57
N ILE A 228 -11.53 -17.52 -6.62
CA ILE A 228 -10.10 -17.19 -6.64
C ILE A 228 -9.90 -15.70 -6.28
N ARG A 229 -10.66 -14.81 -6.94
CA ARG A 229 -10.66 -13.37 -6.69
C ARG A 229 -11.01 -13.04 -5.24
N HIS A 230 -12.12 -13.59 -4.72
CA HIS A 230 -12.54 -13.37 -3.34
C HIS A 230 -11.46 -13.81 -2.34
N ARG A 231 -10.85 -14.99 -2.56
CA ARG A 231 -9.82 -15.55 -1.67
C ARG A 231 -8.52 -14.75 -1.68
N ILE A 232 -8.05 -14.30 -2.85
CA ILE A 232 -6.82 -13.49 -2.92
C ILE A 232 -7.05 -12.09 -2.33
N ASN A 233 -8.20 -11.47 -2.59
CA ASN A 233 -8.53 -10.15 -2.04
C ASN A 233 -8.65 -10.21 -0.52
N GLY A 234 -9.34 -11.21 0.04
CA GLY A 234 -9.41 -11.40 1.49
C GLY A 234 -8.05 -11.66 2.14
N TRP A 235 -7.11 -12.29 1.41
CA TRP A 235 -5.73 -12.42 1.89
C TRP A 235 -4.99 -11.07 1.87
N LEU A 236 -5.13 -10.27 0.80
CA LEU A 236 -4.56 -8.92 0.70
C LEU A 236 -5.15 -7.95 1.75
N ASP A 237 -6.43 -8.09 2.08
CA ASP A 237 -7.09 -7.35 3.16
C ASP A 237 -6.44 -7.65 4.52
N ASN A 238 -6.22 -8.94 4.81
CA ASN A 238 -5.56 -9.38 6.04
C ASN A 238 -4.10 -8.90 6.14
N LEU A 239 -3.40 -8.77 5.00
CA LEU A 239 -2.07 -8.15 4.96
C LEU A 239 -2.11 -6.64 5.21
N GLY A 240 -3.27 -5.99 5.05
CA GLY A 240 -3.37 -4.54 5.05
C GLY A 240 -2.66 -3.92 3.85
N ALA A 241 -2.71 -4.55 2.67
CA ALA A 241 -2.14 -3.97 1.45
C ALA A 241 -2.80 -2.62 1.14
N GLY A 242 -2.02 -1.64 0.68
CA GLY A 242 -2.56 -0.35 0.24
C GLY A 242 -3.49 -0.52 -0.96
N LEU A 243 -4.42 0.43 -1.16
CA LEU A 243 -5.46 0.34 -2.19
C LEU A 243 -4.91 -0.01 -3.59
N MET A 244 -3.82 0.64 -3.99
CA MET A 244 -3.20 0.41 -5.31
C MET A 244 -2.61 -1.00 -5.43
N ASP A 245 -1.86 -1.45 -4.41
CA ASP A 245 -1.28 -2.80 -4.41
C ASP A 245 -2.37 -3.87 -4.34
N HIS A 246 -3.43 -3.63 -3.55
CA HIS A 246 -4.56 -4.54 -3.41
C HIS A 246 -5.27 -4.78 -4.75
N VAL A 247 -5.66 -3.69 -5.42
CA VAL A 247 -6.32 -3.75 -6.73
C VAL A 247 -5.40 -4.38 -7.77
N GLY A 248 -4.15 -3.91 -7.87
CA GLY A 248 -3.20 -4.38 -8.88
C GLY A 248 -2.91 -5.88 -8.75
N LEU A 249 -2.61 -6.35 -7.54
CA LEU A 249 -2.30 -7.76 -7.28
C LEU A 249 -3.51 -8.66 -7.46
N GLY A 250 -4.67 -8.27 -6.94
CA GLY A 250 -5.91 -9.03 -7.12
C GLY A 250 -6.23 -9.21 -8.61
N HIS A 251 -6.09 -8.14 -9.40
CA HIS A 251 -6.28 -8.22 -10.85
C HIS A 251 -5.25 -9.10 -11.55
N ALA A 252 -3.96 -8.92 -11.24
CA ALA A 252 -2.90 -9.71 -11.87
C ALA A 252 -3.11 -11.22 -11.65
N VAL A 253 -3.46 -11.63 -10.43
CA VAL A 253 -3.70 -13.04 -10.11
C VAL A 253 -4.90 -13.59 -10.86
N VAL A 254 -6.01 -12.85 -10.93
CA VAL A 254 -7.22 -13.29 -11.66
C VAL A 254 -6.97 -13.38 -13.16
N GLU A 255 -6.23 -12.44 -13.75
CA GLU A 255 -5.82 -12.51 -15.16
C GLU A 255 -4.95 -13.73 -15.46
N LEU A 256 -4.01 -14.06 -14.57
CA LEU A 256 -3.18 -15.26 -14.71
C LEU A 256 -4.02 -16.52 -14.59
N ALA A 257 -4.97 -16.57 -13.64
CA ALA A 257 -5.89 -17.70 -13.49
C ALA A 257 -6.81 -17.85 -14.72
N ALA A 258 -7.34 -16.76 -15.27
CA ALA A 258 -8.13 -16.76 -16.49
C ALA A 258 -7.32 -17.28 -17.70
N ASN A 259 -6.03 -16.92 -17.79
CA ASN A 259 -5.14 -17.49 -18.81
C ASN A 259 -4.97 -19.01 -18.65
N VAL A 260 -4.89 -19.53 -17.41
CA VAL A 260 -4.88 -20.98 -17.18
C VAL A 260 -6.17 -21.61 -17.72
N VAL A 261 -7.33 -21.10 -17.31
CA VAL A 261 -8.65 -21.60 -17.72
C VAL A 261 -8.80 -21.59 -19.25
N ALA A 262 -8.51 -20.46 -19.89
CA ALA A 262 -8.77 -20.27 -21.31
C ALA A 262 -7.74 -20.94 -22.22
N HIS A 263 -6.51 -21.19 -21.75
CA HIS A 263 -5.38 -21.51 -22.65
C HIS A 263 -4.53 -22.71 -22.25
N ALA A 264 -4.52 -23.15 -20.99
CA ALA A 264 -3.57 -24.17 -20.55
C ALA A 264 -3.93 -25.59 -21.04
N TYR A 265 -5.23 -25.90 -21.18
CA TYR A 265 -5.74 -27.26 -21.38
C TYR A 265 -6.54 -27.47 -22.69
N VAL A 266 -6.51 -26.51 -23.62
CA VAL A 266 -7.37 -26.53 -24.83
C VAL A 266 -7.09 -27.70 -25.78
N ASP A 267 -5.83 -28.16 -25.86
CA ASP A 267 -5.41 -29.24 -26.77
C ASP A 267 -4.86 -30.47 -26.00
N SER A 268 -5.02 -30.53 -24.67
CA SER A 268 -4.50 -31.63 -23.88
C SER A 268 -5.43 -32.84 -24.01
N GLY A 269 -5.08 -33.81 -24.87
CA GLY A 269 -5.66 -35.16 -24.86
C GLY A 269 -5.27 -35.99 -23.63
N SER A 270 -5.04 -35.31 -22.51
CA SER A 270 -4.63 -35.86 -21.22
C SER A 270 -5.87 -36.02 -20.35
N ASP A 271 -6.06 -37.21 -19.77
CA ASP A 271 -7.12 -37.49 -18.79
C ASP A 271 -6.93 -36.75 -17.45
N ALA A 272 -5.81 -36.03 -17.27
CA ALA A 272 -5.57 -35.25 -16.07
C ALA A 272 -6.55 -34.06 -15.97
N GLU A 273 -7.20 -33.95 -14.81
CA GLU A 273 -8.11 -32.84 -14.53
C GLU A 273 -7.38 -31.49 -14.64
N PRO A 274 -8.00 -30.50 -15.33
CA PRO A 274 -7.42 -29.17 -15.46
C PRO A 274 -7.40 -28.49 -14.08
N VAL A 275 -6.22 -28.06 -13.65
CA VAL A 275 -6.02 -27.47 -12.32
C VAL A 275 -5.25 -26.15 -12.38
N VAL A 276 -5.51 -25.28 -11.42
CA VAL A 276 -4.76 -24.07 -11.12
C VAL A 276 -4.31 -24.09 -9.65
N ASN A 277 -3.04 -23.80 -9.42
CA ASN A 277 -2.42 -23.68 -8.11
C ASN A 277 -1.96 -22.25 -7.92
N ILE A 278 -2.33 -21.64 -6.79
CA ILE A 278 -1.92 -20.30 -6.43
C ILE A 278 -1.28 -20.36 -5.04
N SER A 279 -0.08 -19.83 -4.91
CA SER A 279 0.59 -19.67 -3.62
C SER A 279 1.12 -18.25 -3.48
N ALA A 280 0.93 -17.63 -2.31
CA ALA A 280 1.48 -16.31 -2.03
C ALA A 280 2.08 -16.23 -0.62
N GLY A 281 3.07 -15.35 -0.46
CA GLY A 281 3.66 -15.04 0.83
C GLY A 281 4.23 -13.62 0.85
N LEU A 282 4.24 -13.01 2.04
CA LEU A 282 4.91 -11.74 2.30
C LEU A 282 6.29 -12.02 2.91
N GLY A 283 7.34 -11.55 2.25
CA GLY A 283 8.70 -11.56 2.78
C GLY A 283 8.90 -10.49 3.86
N ALA A 284 9.87 -10.71 4.74
CA ALA A 284 10.28 -9.72 5.75
C ALA A 284 10.85 -8.42 5.15
N ASP A 285 11.24 -8.48 3.86
CA ASP A 285 11.65 -7.33 3.07
C ASP A 285 10.45 -6.50 2.55
N GLY A 286 9.22 -6.86 2.88
CA GLY A 286 8.00 -6.18 2.45
C GLY A 286 7.56 -6.52 1.02
N VAL A 287 8.14 -7.55 0.41
CA VAL A 287 7.78 -7.99 -0.95
C VAL A 287 6.82 -9.18 -0.87
N VAL A 288 5.66 -9.03 -1.50
CA VAL A 288 4.76 -10.14 -1.79
C VAL A 288 5.27 -10.89 -3.02
N ALA A 289 5.41 -12.21 -2.89
CA ALA A 289 5.65 -13.10 -4.02
C ALA A 289 4.41 -13.99 -4.21
N ILE A 290 3.83 -13.97 -5.42
CA ILE A 290 2.69 -14.81 -5.79
C ILE A 290 3.11 -15.70 -6.95
N THR A 291 2.78 -16.98 -6.87
CA THR A 291 3.00 -17.95 -7.93
C THR A 291 1.66 -18.53 -8.37
N VAL A 292 1.37 -18.44 -9.66
CA VAL A 292 0.25 -19.10 -10.33
C VAL A 292 0.83 -20.19 -11.22
N SER A 293 0.41 -21.44 -11.02
CA SER A 293 0.93 -22.58 -11.78
C SER A 293 -0.13 -23.59 -12.16
N ASP A 294 0.09 -24.24 -13.29
CA ASP A 294 -0.78 -25.26 -13.86
C ASP A 294 0.06 -26.36 -14.52
N ARG A 295 -0.58 -27.46 -14.90
CA ARG A 295 0.08 -28.60 -15.58
C ARG A 295 -0.02 -28.54 -17.11
N GLY A 296 -0.65 -27.50 -17.63
CA GLY A 296 -0.88 -27.29 -19.06
C GLY A 296 0.18 -26.43 -19.72
N ARG A 297 -0.04 -26.11 -20.99
CA ARG A 297 0.84 -25.25 -21.78
C ARG A 297 0.06 -24.07 -22.33
N TRP A 298 0.41 -22.87 -21.90
CA TRP A 298 -0.26 -21.66 -22.36
C TRP A 298 0.04 -21.43 -23.84
N ARG A 299 -0.99 -21.42 -24.68
CA ARG A 299 -0.85 -21.02 -26.08
C ARG A 299 -0.56 -19.52 -26.15
N THR A 300 0.40 -19.13 -26.98
CA THR A 300 0.57 -17.72 -27.39
C THR A 300 -0.41 -17.38 -28.51
N ARG A 301 -1.61 -16.90 -28.16
CA ARG A 301 -2.56 -16.22 -29.06
C ARG A 301 -2.53 -14.70 -28.85
N PRO A 302 -3.01 -13.86 -29.80
CA PRO A 302 -3.03 -12.40 -29.64
C PRO A 302 -3.76 -11.92 -28.37
N SER A 303 -4.82 -12.61 -27.96
CA SER A 303 -5.59 -12.34 -26.73
C SER A 303 -4.82 -12.73 -25.46
N SER A 304 -4.14 -13.87 -25.45
CA SER A 304 -3.31 -14.35 -24.32
C SER A 304 -2.16 -13.39 -23.95
N GLY A 305 -1.71 -12.57 -24.91
CA GLY A 305 -0.67 -11.57 -24.68
C GLY A 305 -1.14 -10.40 -23.82
N ARG A 306 -2.43 -10.06 -23.85
CA ARG A 306 -2.95 -8.90 -23.10
C ARG A 306 -3.10 -9.18 -21.61
N GLY A 307 -3.61 -10.35 -21.23
CA GLY A 307 -3.72 -10.72 -19.81
C GLY A 307 -2.34 -10.76 -19.14
N LEU A 308 -1.34 -11.35 -19.80
CA LEU A 308 0.05 -11.34 -19.33
C LEU A 308 0.65 -9.93 -19.29
N MET A 309 0.41 -9.10 -20.33
CA MET A 309 0.86 -7.72 -20.36
C MET A 309 0.25 -6.90 -19.21
N MET A 310 -1.05 -7.08 -18.94
CA MET A 310 -1.71 -6.39 -17.84
C MET A 310 -1.18 -6.85 -16.50
N ALA A 311 -1.07 -8.17 -16.28
CA ALA A 311 -0.47 -8.70 -15.05
C ALA A 311 0.96 -8.20 -14.83
N ALA A 312 1.77 -8.12 -15.90
CA ALA A 312 3.13 -7.59 -15.83
C ALA A 312 3.18 -6.08 -15.58
N GLY A 313 2.16 -5.33 -16.02
CA GLY A 313 2.06 -3.90 -15.77
C GLY A 313 1.54 -3.52 -14.38
N LEU A 314 0.96 -4.48 -13.66
CA LEU A 314 0.39 -4.32 -12.31
C LEU A 314 1.31 -4.82 -11.19
N ALA A 315 2.49 -5.35 -11.53
CA ALA A 315 3.47 -5.87 -10.58
C ALA A 315 4.87 -5.33 -10.88
N ASP A 316 5.72 -5.19 -9.85
CA ASP A 316 7.12 -4.77 -10.01
C ASP A 316 7.92 -5.72 -10.91
N SER A 317 7.63 -7.02 -10.81
CA SER A 317 8.20 -8.01 -11.72
C SER A 317 7.26 -9.19 -11.97
N LEU A 318 7.34 -9.74 -13.18
CA LEU A 318 6.65 -10.96 -13.58
C LEU A 318 7.60 -11.84 -14.38
N LYS A 319 7.72 -13.11 -13.96
CA LYS A 319 8.51 -14.14 -14.63
C LYS A 319 7.61 -15.29 -15.05
N VAL A 320 7.77 -15.74 -16.29
CA VAL A 320 7.04 -16.89 -16.83
C VAL A 320 8.03 -18.01 -17.12
N ASP A 321 7.92 -19.11 -16.39
CA ASP A 321 8.68 -20.33 -16.62
C ASP A 321 7.75 -21.37 -17.27
N ARG A 322 8.09 -21.79 -18.49
CA ARG A 322 7.35 -22.81 -19.24
C ARG A 322 8.19 -24.07 -19.34
N SER A 323 7.66 -25.19 -18.89
CA SER A 323 8.33 -26.48 -18.98
C SER A 323 7.44 -27.50 -19.68
N HIS A 324 7.93 -28.74 -19.80
CA HIS A 324 7.12 -29.84 -20.31
C HIS A 324 6.07 -30.30 -19.28
N GLU A 325 6.25 -29.98 -18.00
CA GLU A 325 5.39 -30.36 -16.88
C GLU A 325 4.28 -29.33 -16.59
N GLY A 326 4.37 -28.12 -17.16
CA GLY A 326 3.40 -27.08 -16.91
C GLY A 326 3.90 -25.67 -17.21
N THR A 327 3.07 -24.69 -16.84
CA THR A 327 3.43 -23.27 -16.84
C THR A 327 3.41 -22.76 -15.41
N THR A 328 4.40 -21.95 -15.05
CA THR A 328 4.50 -21.27 -13.75
C THR A 328 4.76 -19.80 -13.99
N VAL A 329 3.92 -18.95 -13.42
CA VAL A 329 4.08 -17.50 -13.43
C VAL A 329 4.32 -17.03 -12.01
N THR A 330 5.44 -16.35 -11.79
CA THR A 330 5.79 -15.73 -10.52
C THR A 330 5.71 -14.22 -10.67
N LEU A 331 4.92 -13.56 -9.83
CA LEU A 331 4.88 -12.11 -9.71
C LEU A 331 5.46 -11.68 -8.36
N THR A 332 6.13 -10.53 -8.34
CA THR A 332 6.60 -9.90 -7.11
C THR A 332 6.13 -8.46 -7.05
N GLN A 333 5.70 -8.01 -5.87
CA GLN A 333 5.28 -6.63 -5.63
C GLN A 333 5.73 -6.18 -4.24
N ARG A 334 6.42 -5.05 -4.15
CA ARG A 334 6.69 -4.39 -2.87
C ARG A 334 5.42 -3.70 -2.38
N LEU A 335 4.90 -4.12 -1.23
CA LEU A 335 3.74 -3.46 -0.66
C LEU A 335 4.11 -2.10 -0.10
N THR A 336 3.23 -1.13 -0.33
CA THR A 336 3.35 0.23 0.13
C THR A 336 2.04 0.72 0.70
N ARG A 337 2.13 1.64 1.67
CA ARG A 337 0.99 2.38 2.20
C ARG A 337 1.34 3.86 2.11
N PRO A 338 0.47 4.72 1.55
CA PRO A 338 0.72 6.14 1.54
C PRO A 338 0.76 6.67 2.97
N VAL A 339 1.66 7.62 3.25
CA VAL A 339 1.65 8.35 4.51
C VAL A 339 0.56 9.42 4.41
N PRO A 340 -0.51 9.39 5.22
CA PRO A 340 -1.52 10.41 5.18
C PRO A 340 -0.92 11.73 5.68
N LEU A 341 -1.11 12.80 4.90
CA LEU A 341 -0.78 14.15 5.33
C LEU A 341 -2.06 14.78 5.84
N LEU A 342 -2.17 14.93 7.16
CA LEU A 342 -3.28 15.63 7.79
C LEU A 342 -3.14 17.14 7.51
N GLN A 343 -3.59 17.57 6.33
CA GLN A 343 -4.03 18.94 6.16
C GLN A 343 -5.44 19.04 6.77
N GLU A 344 -5.78 20.15 7.44
CA GLU A 344 -7.15 20.38 7.91
C GLU A 344 -8.13 20.14 6.75
N VAL A 345 -8.79 18.97 6.73
CA VAL A 345 -9.81 18.63 5.74
C VAL A 345 -10.93 17.90 6.45
N ALA A 346 -12.13 18.38 6.16
CA ALA A 346 -13.42 17.84 6.55
C ALA A 346 -13.51 16.33 6.31
N PRO A 347 -14.35 15.61 7.08
CA PRO A 347 -14.48 14.16 6.94
C PRO A 347 -14.94 13.81 5.53
N GLU A 348 -14.06 13.21 4.74
CA GLU A 348 -14.50 12.45 3.56
C GLU A 348 -15.26 11.24 4.07
N SER A 349 -16.54 11.17 3.69
CA SER A 349 -17.41 10.05 4.00
C SER A 349 -16.81 8.79 3.40
N GLU A 350 -16.35 7.87 4.24
CA GLU A 350 -16.17 6.47 3.87
C GLU A 350 -17.55 5.89 3.52
N ASN A 351 -17.98 6.10 2.28
CA ASN A 351 -19.06 5.31 1.71
C ASN A 351 -18.45 3.98 1.28
N THR A 352 -18.38 3.04 2.23
CA THR A 352 -18.38 1.60 1.89
C THR A 352 -19.73 1.29 1.26
N LEU A 353 -19.88 1.62 -0.03
CA LEU A 353 -20.98 1.14 -0.84
C LEU A 353 -20.83 -0.38 -0.94
N ASP A 354 -21.92 -1.08 -0.63
CA ASP A 354 -22.06 -2.51 -0.82
C ASP A 354 -21.93 -2.78 -2.34
N VAL A 355 -20.76 -3.24 -2.79
CA VAL A 355 -20.50 -3.39 -4.22
C VAL A 355 -20.93 -4.79 -4.66
N PRO A 356 -21.82 -4.92 -5.68
CA PRO A 356 -22.35 -6.22 -6.09
C PRO A 356 -21.25 -7.19 -6.54
N GLU A 357 -21.43 -8.47 -6.16
CA GLU A 357 -20.53 -9.57 -6.55
C GLU A 357 -20.64 -9.91 -8.04
N GLU A 358 -21.82 -9.68 -8.62
CA GLU A 358 -22.15 -9.86 -10.04
C GLU A 358 -22.16 -8.52 -10.78
N LEU A 359 -22.03 -8.57 -12.11
CA LEU A 359 -22.09 -7.38 -12.94
C LEU A 359 -23.53 -6.87 -13.06
N GLU A 360 -23.75 -5.65 -12.62
CA GLU A 360 -24.98 -4.90 -12.89
C GLU A 360 -24.71 -3.82 -13.95
N THR A 361 -25.56 -3.75 -14.96
CA THR A 361 -25.45 -2.75 -16.02
C THR A 361 -26.74 -1.95 -16.18
N TYR A 362 -26.61 -0.63 -16.28
CA TYR A 362 -27.67 0.28 -16.66
C TYR A 362 -27.31 0.89 -18.01
N ALA A 363 -28.13 0.67 -19.03
CA ALA A 363 -27.83 1.15 -20.38
C ALA A 363 -29.06 1.76 -21.07
N GLU A 364 -28.91 3.00 -21.50
CA GLU A 364 -29.84 3.73 -22.36
C GLU A 364 -29.07 4.31 -23.55
N PRO A 365 -29.73 4.65 -24.68
CA PRO A 365 -29.03 5.26 -25.81
C PRO A 365 -28.23 6.50 -25.37
N GLY A 366 -26.91 6.46 -25.54
CA GLY A 366 -25.98 7.53 -25.17
C GLY A 366 -25.35 7.42 -23.78
N LEU A 367 -25.80 6.51 -22.91
CA LEU A 367 -25.25 6.36 -21.55
C LEU A 367 -25.25 4.90 -21.10
N MET A 368 -24.11 4.47 -20.55
CA MET A 368 -23.99 3.20 -19.84
C MET A 368 -23.35 3.46 -18.47
N ALA A 369 -23.84 2.80 -17.43
CA ALA A 369 -23.15 2.64 -16.16
C ALA A 369 -23.02 1.15 -15.84
N ALA A 370 -21.87 0.74 -15.33
CA ALA A 370 -21.62 -0.63 -14.93
C ALA A 370 -21.00 -0.68 -13.52
N ILE A 371 -21.50 -1.61 -12.70
CA ILE A 371 -21.08 -1.80 -11.32
C ILE A 371 -20.79 -3.29 -11.11
N GLY A 372 -19.66 -3.62 -10.49
CA GLY A 372 -19.21 -5.01 -10.30
C GLY A 372 -18.12 -5.47 -11.28
N PRO A 373 -17.82 -6.78 -11.36
CA PRO A 373 -16.77 -7.33 -12.23
C PRO A 373 -17.14 -7.42 -13.70
N VAL A 374 -16.20 -7.07 -14.59
CA VAL A 374 -16.23 -7.41 -16.01
C VAL A 374 -15.14 -8.45 -16.28
N ASP A 375 -15.53 -9.71 -16.44
CA ASP A 375 -14.65 -10.87 -16.66
C ASP A 375 -15.21 -11.84 -17.72
N GLU A 376 -14.64 -13.04 -17.85
CA GLU A 376 -15.06 -14.04 -18.84
C GLU A 376 -16.54 -14.47 -18.69
N LEU A 377 -17.11 -14.39 -17.48
CA LEU A 377 -18.50 -14.76 -17.22
C LEU A 377 -19.47 -13.60 -17.49
N SER A 378 -19.02 -12.35 -17.33
CA SER A 378 -19.88 -11.16 -17.44
C SER A 378 -19.65 -10.32 -18.69
N VAL A 379 -18.63 -10.63 -19.51
CA VAL A 379 -18.30 -9.85 -20.72
C VAL A 379 -19.44 -9.79 -21.74
N ASP A 380 -20.26 -10.84 -21.86
CA ASP A 380 -21.40 -10.84 -22.78
C ASP A 380 -22.50 -9.86 -22.35
N LEU A 381 -22.76 -9.75 -21.05
CA LEU A 381 -23.69 -8.76 -20.49
C LEU A 381 -23.14 -7.34 -20.71
N PHE A 382 -21.84 -7.16 -20.50
CA PHE A 382 -21.14 -5.89 -20.74
C PHE A 382 -21.19 -5.48 -22.23
N ASP A 383 -20.95 -6.40 -23.16
CA ASP A 383 -21.05 -6.17 -24.61
C ASP A 383 -22.49 -5.81 -25.03
N ALA A 384 -23.49 -6.48 -24.47
CA ALA A 384 -24.90 -6.17 -24.74
C ALA A 384 -25.27 -4.74 -24.28
N ALA A 385 -24.80 -4.34 -23.09
CA ALA A 385 -25.00 -2.99 -22.57
C ALA A 385 -24.28 -1.92 -23.42
N LEU A 386 -23.03 -2.18 -23.83
CA LEU A 386 -22.30 -1.33 -24.77
C LEU A 386 -23.00 -1.22 -26.13
N THR A 387 -23.50 -2.34 -26.66
CA THR A 387 -24.28 -2.36 -27.90
C THR A 387 -25.48 -1.42 -27.80
N ARG A 388 -26.22 -1.48 -26.69
CA ARG A 388 -27.41 -0.67 -26.45
C ARG A 388 -27.07 0.82 -26.32
N ALA A 389 -26.08 1.17 -25.52
CA ALA A 389 -25.71 2.57 -25.28
C ALA A 389 -25.14 3.24 -26.53
N THR A 390 -24.28 2.54 -27.26
CA THR A 390 -23.62 3.07 -28.46
C THR A 390 -24.42 2.89 -29.74
N ARG A 391 -25.58 2.22 -29.69
CA ARG A 391 -26.28 1.70 -30.88
C ARG A 391 -25.33 0.95 -31.81
N ALA A 392 -24.62 -0.03 -31.27
CA ALA A 392 -23.58 -0.80 -31.96
C ALA A 392 -22.44 0.08 -32.57
N GLY A 393 -22.10 1.18 -31.90
CA GLY A 393 -21.07 2.12 -32.32
C GLY A 393 -21.56 3.20 -33.30
N THR A 394 -22.86 3.33 -33.55
CA THR A 394 -23.44 4.32 -34.49
C THR A 394 -23.99 5.58 -33.83
N ALA A 395 -23.93 5.69 -32.50
CA ALA A 395 -24.27 6.89 -31.75
C ALA A 395 -23.18 7.23 -30.72
N ASP A 396 -23.08 8.51 -30.37
CA ASP A 396 -22.22 8.97 -29.28
C ASP A 396 -22.69 8.38 -27.95
N ALA A 397 -21.75 8.02 -27.06
CA ALA A 397 -22.08 7.52 -25.74
C ALA A 397 -21.03 7.82 -24.68
N VAL A 398 -21.48 7.94 -23.43
CA VAL A 398 -20.64 7.98 -22.23
C VAL A 398 -20.76 6.65 -21.49
N ILE A 399 -19.62 6.03 -21.16
CA ILE A 399 -19.54 4.76 -20.44
C ILE A 399 -18.93 5.04 -19.06
N ASP A 400 -19.77 4.99 -18.03
CA ASP A 400 -19.40 5.13 -16.63
C ASP A 400 -18.94 3.79 -16.06
N LEU A 401 -17.64 3.71 -15.83
CA LEU A 401 -16.92 2.57 -15.28
C LEU A 401 -16.48 2.83 -13.83
N THR A 402 -17.02 3.85 -13.18
CA THR A 402 -16.66 4.22 -11.80
C THR A 402 -16.95 3.10 -10.80
N GLY A 403 -18.03 2.35 -11.01
CA GLY A 403 -18.45 1.23 -10.15
C GLY A 403 -17.80 -0.12 -10.47
N ILE A 404 -16.90 -0.17 -11.45
CA ILE A 404 -16.25 -1.43 -11.83
C ILE A 404 -15.23 -1.85 -10.77
N THR A 405 -15.42 -3.04 -10.22
CA THR A 405 -14.54 -3.63 -9.19
C THR A 405 -13.43 -4.48 -9.76
N HIS A 406 -13.62 -4.98 -10.98
CA HIS A 406 -12.62 -5.75 -11.71
C HIS A 406 -12.85 -5.56 -13.20
N LEU A 407 -11.80 -5.24 -13.96
CA LEU A 407 -11.87 -5.02 -15.41
C LEU A 407 -10.83 -5.92 -16.07
N ALA A 408 -11.30 -7.08 -16.52
CA ALA A 408 -10.45 -8.12 -17.07
C ALA A 408 -10.14 -7.92 -18.56
N SER A 409 -9.23 -8.74 -19.10
CA SER A 409 -8.82 -8.68 -20.50
C SER A 409 -9.96 -8.77 -21.52
N PRO A 410 -11.02 -9.59 -21.32
CA PRO A 410 -12.17 -9.61 -22.23
C PRO A 410 -12.91 -8.27 -22.27
N GLY A 411 -13.17 -7.65 -21.11
CA GLY A 411 -13.83 -6.35 -21.03
C GLY A 411 -13.03 -5.24 -21.73
N ILE A 412 -11.71 -5.25 -21.56
CA ILE A 412 -10.81 -4.33 -22.27
C ILE A 412 -10.86 -4.55 -23.78
N GLN A 413 -10.85 -5.81 -24.25
CA GLN A 413 -10.97 -6.11 -25.67
C GLN A 413 -12.29 -5.57 -26.25
N THR A 414 -13.41 -5.77 -25.53
CA THR A 414 -14.71 -5.23 -25.91
C THR A 414 -14.65 -3.70 -26.02
N LEU A 415 -14.08 -2.99 -25.04
CA LEU A 415 -13.91 -1.54 -25.10
C LEU A 415 -13.11 -1.08 -26.33
N PHE A 416 -11.98 -1.72 -26.63
CA PHE A 416 -11.20 -1.42 -27.83
C PHE A 416 -11.99 -1.62 -29.11
N ASP A 417 -12.79 -2.68 -29.20
CA ASP A 417 -13.61 -2.96 -30.37
C ASP A 417 -14.67 -1.87 -30.58
N TYR A 418 -15.30 -1.37 -29.51
CA TYR A 418 -16.24 -0.25 -29.58
C TYR A 418 -15.56 1.07 -29.93
N ILE A 419 -14.40 1.37 -29.34
CA ILE A 419 -13.62 2.57 -29.70
C ILE A 419 -13.26 2.53 -31.20
N ALA A 420 -12.83 1.38 -31.71
CA ALA A 420 -12.51 1.20 -33.13
C ALA A 420 -13.76 1.27 -34.03
N ARG A 421 -14.94 0.84 -33.56
CA ARG A 421 -16.22 1.02 -34.26
C ARG A 421 -16.61 2.51 -34.32
N SER A 422 -16.59 3.22 -33.19
CA SER A 422 -16.92 4.65 -33.11
C SER A 422 -16.02 5.51 -34.00
N LYS A 423 -14.71 5.23 -34.04
CA LYS A 423 -13.78 5.88 -34.97
C LYS A 423 -14.15 5.69 -36.45
N ARG A 424 -14.67 4.51 -36.82
CA ARG A 424 -15.07 4.21 -38.21
C ARG A 424 -16.40 4.86 -38.60
N THR A 425 -17.31 5.03 -37.65
CA THR A 425 -18.63 5.63 -37.86
C THR A 425 -18.65 7.14 -37.63
N GLY A 426 -17.56 7.71 -37.11
CA GLY A 426 -17.45 9.14 -36.82
C GLY A 426 -18.17 9.57 -35.55
N THR A 427 -18.41 8.63 -34.62
CA THR A 427 -19.03 8.91 -33.32
C THR A 427 -17.99 8.96 -32.20
N THR A 428 -18.39 9.49 -31.06
CA THR A 428 -17.55 9.66 -29.87
C THR A 428 -17.95 8.67 -28.79
N LEU A 429 -16.96 7.95 -28.25
CA LEU A 429 -17.13 7.10 -27.07
C LEU A 429 -16.25 7.63 -25.95
N SER A 430 -16.87 8.10 -24.87
CA SER A 430 -16.18 8.67 -23.70
C SER A 430 -16.20 7.68 -22.55
N LEU A 431 -15.04 7.38 -21.97
CA LEU A 431 -14.93 6.51 -20.80
C LEU A 431 -14.78 7.35 -19.53
N ARG A 432 -15.51 7.02 -18.48
CA ARG A 432 -15.43 7.68 -17.17
C ARG A 432 -14.97 6.69 -16.11
N ALA A 433 -13.82 6.96 -15.51
CA ALA A 433 -13.30 6.22 -14.36
C ALA A 433 -12.28 7.10 -13.62
N PRO A 434 -12.42 7.32 -12.29
CA PRO A 434 -11.41 8.00 -11.49
C PRO A 434 -10.06 7.29 -11.55
N ALA A 435 -8.95 8.02 -11.53
CA ALA A 435 -7.60 7.42 -11.54
C ALA A 435 -7.33 6.52 -10.32
N THR A 436 -8.09 6.72 -9.24
CA THR A 436 -8.05 5.92 -8.01
C THR A 436 -8.94 4.68 -8.06
N SER A 437 -9.85 4.54 -9.04
CA SER A 437 -10.72 3.38 -9.16
C SER A 437 -10.03 2.21 -9.86
N PRO A 438 -10.48 0.95 -9.64
CA PRO A 438 -9.93 -0.22 -10.31
C PRO A 438 -9.93 -0.09 -11.83
N ALA A 439 -11.06 0.32 -12.43
CA ALA A 439 -11.12 0.55 -13.88
C ALA A 439 -10.17 1.66 -14.35
N GLY A 440 -10.04 2.76 -13.61
CA GLY A 440 -9.13 3.86 -14.00
C GLY A 440 -7.67 3.43 -14.05
N GLN A 441 -7.24 2.59 -13.09
CA GLN A 441 -5.88 2.04 -13.09
C GLN A 441 -5.62 1.14 -14.30
N ILE A 442 -6.56 0.23 -14.62
CA ILE A 442 -6.43 -0.67 -15.77
C ILE A 442 -6.46 0.10 -17.09
N LEU A 443 -7.37 1.07 -17.24
CA LEU A 443 -7.49 1.88 -18.46
C LEU A 443 -6.21 2.69 -18.72
N LYS A 444 -5.61 3.25 -17.68
CA LYS A 444 -4.31 3.92 -17.77
C LYS A 444 -3.21 2.97 -18.24
N LEU A 445 -3.21 1.73 -17.73
CA LEU A 445 -2.22 0.72 -18.10
C LEU A 445 -2.25 0.36 -19.59
N VAL A 446 -3.46 0.34 -20.18
CA VAL A 446 -3.66 0.01 -21.60
C VAL A 446 -3.77 1.23 -22.51
N ASP A 447 -3.38 2.41 -22.01
CA ASP A 447 -3.39 3.69 -22.75
C ASP A 447 -4.78 4.09 -23.29
N LEU A 448 -5.83 3.83 -22.51
CA LEU A 448 -7.18 4.31 -22.76
C LEU A 448 -7.49 5.54 -21.92
N SER A 449 -7.80 6.65 -22.60
CA SER A 449 -8.11 7.93 -21.94
C SER A 449 -9.46 7.89 -21.22
N THR A 450 -9.50 8.44 -20.01
CA THR A 450 -10.72 8.61 -19.21
C THR A 450 -10.97 10.07 -18.87
N THR A 451 -12.23 10.43 -18.66
CA THR A 451 -12.65 11.75 -18.19
C THR A 451 -13.04 11.65 -16.71
N SER A 452 -12.55 12.58 -15.87
CA SER A 452 -12.77 12.51 -14.41
C SER A 452 -14.00 13.31 -13.90
N ALA A 453 -14.66 14.10 -14.75
CA ALA A 453 -15.70 15.05 -14.32
C ALA A 453 -17.01 14.94 -15.12
N LEU A 454 -18.13 15.18 -14.42
CA LEU A 454 -19.42 15.58 -15.01
C LEU A 454 -19.27 17.03 -15.47
N ASN A 455 -19.29 17.27 -16.77
CA ASN A 455 -19.60 18.60 -17.32
C ASN A 455 -21.05 18.61 -17.79
#